data_AF-A0A2R6E6M4-F1
#
_entry.id   AF-A0A2R6E6M4-F1
#
_cell.length_a   1.000
_cell.length_b   1.000
_cell.length_c   1.000
_cell.angle_alpha   90.00
_cell.angle_beta   90.00
_cell.angle_gamma   90.00
#
_symmetry.space_group_name_H-M   'P 1'
#
loop_
_entity.id
_entity.type
_entity.pdbx_description
1 polymer ?
#
loop_
_entity_poly.entity_id
_entity_poly.type
_entity_poly.pdbx_seq_one_letter_code
_entity_poly.pdbx_strand_id
1 'polypeptide(L)'
;VFEYIYDHGGKGVTYYRDGTRSKQVLTTRAQNTEFADMDAEEIVAQIEGIFGGMDAFLEEEAVEASIDHEVGEILGAADGETTEYAEKQARPDVLHGVTQRIDTGYGKLYVNINEDPENERPFELFANIGNSGGFTASFTEALAKTISTALRSGIDPREIADELQGIRSPKVAWDKGEQIQSIPDAIGTALRRYLDDEIDKGYPQQQTLEETAEESEDPDQDVAPETDGGAADASAASARAAGGATETADAQQDLIDSGESPECPECGAMSVYYSEGCKTCESCGWSEC
;
A
#
# COMPACT_ATOMS: atom_id res chain seq x y z
N VAL A 1 2.42 61.20 -15.86
CA VAL A 1 3.84 61.65 -15.93
C VAL A 1 4.25 62.01 -17.36
N PHE A 2 4.08 61.11 -18.34
CA PHE A 2 4.45 61.39 -19.74
C PHE A 2 3.70 62.59 -20.35
N GLU A 3 2.38 62.70 -20.15
CA GLU A 3 1.56 63.82 -20.63
C GLU A 3 2.01 65.16 -20.01
N TYR A 4 2.28 65.18 -18.70
CA TYR A 4 2.80 66.35 -18.01
C TYR A 4 4.13 66.85 -18.62
N ILE A 5 5.04 65.94 -18.97
CA ILE A 5 6.34 66.30 -19.57
C ILE A 5 6.16 66.85 -20.99
N TYR A 6 5.22 66.28 -21.75
CA TYR A 6 4.87 66.77 -23.09
C TYR A 6 4.29 68.19 -23.04
N ASP A 7 3.33 68.44 -22.16
CA ASP A 7 2.65 69.74 -22.04
C ASP A 7 3.57 70.87 -21.55
N HIS A 8 4.65 70.52 -20.84
CA HIS A 8 5.63 71.48 -20.32
C HIS A 8 6.92 71.55 -21.15
N GLY A 9 6.93 71.00 -22.37
CA GLY A 9 8.02 71.16 -23.33
C GLY A 9 9.27 70.32 -23.04
N GLY A 10 9.13 69.20 -22.32
CA GLY A 10 10.22 68.27 -22.09
C GLY A 10 10.67 67.58 -23.38
N LYS A 11 11.98 67.52 -23.62
CA LYS A 11 12.57 67.00 -24.87
C LYS A 11 12.64 65.46 -24.94
N GLY A 12 12.46 64.79 -23.81
CA GLY A 12 12.47 63.33 -23.70
C GLY A 12 12.34 62.90 -22.25
N VAL A 13 11.89 61.66 -22.03
CA VAL A 13 11.87 61.06 -20.71
C VAL A 13 12.48 59.67 -20.78
N THR A 14 13.23 59.30 -19.76
CA THR A 14 13.77 57.95 -19.59
C THR A 14 13.03 57.31 -18.42
N TYR A 15 12.34 56.22 -18.71
CA TYR A 15 11.60 55.45 -17.72
C TYR A 15 12.32 54.13 -17.46
N TYR A 16 12.56 53.83 -16.19
CA TYR A 16 13.06 52.54 -15.72
C TYR A 16 11.90 51.81 -15.05
N ARG A 17 11.72 50.53 -15.38
CA ARG A 17 10.73 49.68 -14.70
C ARG A 17 11.25 49.35 -13.30
N ASP A 18 10.38 49.28 -12.30
CA ASP A 18 10.77 48.96 -10.92
C ASP A 18 11.60 47.67 -10.88
N GLY A 19 12.68 47.69 -10.09
CA GLY A 19 13.67 46.61 -9.97
C GLY A 19 14.77 46.57 -11.04
N THR A 20 14.72 47.38 -12.10
CA THR A 20 15.75 47.37 -13.17
C THR A 20 16.99 48.24 -12.89
N ARG A 21 16.94 49.06 -11.84
CA ARG A 21 18.05 49.87 -11.37
C ARG A 21 18.14 49.75 -9.85
N SER A 22 19.36 49.77 -9.33
CA SER A 22 19.64 49.77 -7.89
C SER A 22 19.23 51.07 -7.18
N LYS A 23 18.90 52.13 -7.93
CA LYS A 23 18.47 53.42 -7.37
C LYS A 23 17.19 53.92 -8.07
N GLN A 24 16.18 54.24 -7.26
CA GLN A 24 14.96 54.87 -7.73
C GLN A 24 15.22 56.37 -7.93
N VAL A 25 14.97 56.87 -9.13
CA VAL A 25 15.33 58.25 -9.52
C VAL A 25 14.33 59.30 -9.00
N LEU A 26 13.23 58.87 -8.34
CA LEU A 26 12.13 59.72 -7.87
C LEU A 26 11.79 59.51 -6.37
N THR A 27 12.76 59.17 -5.54
CA THR A 27 12.59 59.13 -4.07
C THR A 27 13.48 60.16 -3.38
N THR A 28 13.07 60.61 -2.19
CA THR A 28 13.90 61.53 -1.39
C THR A 28 15.18 60.83 -0.93
N ARG A 29 16.26 61.58 -0.71
CA ARG A 29 17.59 61.03 -0.36
C ARG A 29 17.57 60.13 0.89
N ALA A 30 16.58 60.28 1.77
CA ALA A 30 16.36 59.47 2.95
C ALA A 30 15.77 58.08 2.66
N GLN A 31 15.20 57.86 1.47
CA GLN A 31 14.58 56.61 1.03
C GLN A 31 15.42 55.86 -0.02
N ASN A 32 16.69 56.26 -0.18
CA ASN A 32 17.67 55.69 -1.12
C ASN A 32 18.86 55.11 -0.32
N THR A 33 18.58 54.42 0.78
CA THR A 33 19.59 53.69 1.56
C THR A 33 19.90 52.38 0.84
N GLU A 34 21.17 52.19 0.47
CA GLU A 34 21.66 50.97 -0.18
C GLU A 34 21.71 49.85 0.85
N PHE A 35 20.71 48.96 0.85
CA PHE A 35 20.65 47.80 1.74
C PHE A 35 21.55 46.64 1.29
N ALA A 36 22.14 46.70 0.10
CA ALA A 36 22.86 45.57 -0.51
C ALA A 36 24.34 45.46 -0.09
N ASP A 37 24.93 46.53 0.48
CA ASP A 37 26.36 46.61 0.83
C ASP A 37 26.61 46.82 2.34
N MET A 38 25.55 46.79 3.16
CA MET A 38 25.66 46.97 4.61
C MET A 38 26.18 45.69 5.27
N ASP A 39 27.10 45.84 6.22
CA ASP A 39 27.51 44.70 7.04
C ASP A 39 26.47 44.37 8.12
N ALA A 40 26.61 43.20 8.75
CA ALA A 40 25.65 42.73 9.74
C ALA A 40 25.53 43.67 10.95
N GLU A 41 26.62 44.36 11.32
CA GLU A 41 26.66 45.26 12.47
C GLU A 41 25.91 46.56 12.16
N GLU A 42 26.04 47.08 10.94
CA GLU A 42 25.29 48.23 10.44
C GLU A 42 23.78 47.96 10.33
N ILE A 43 23.41 46.75 9.87
CA ILE A 43 22.00 46.33 9.79
C ILE A 43 21.38 46.27 11.19
N VAL A 44 22.08 45.65 12.15
CA VAL A 44 21.59 45.53 13.53
C VAL A 44 21.45 46.91 14.19
N ALA A 45 22.45 47.78 14.05
CA ALA A 45 22.39 49.14 14.61
C ALA A 45 21.24 49.96 14.01
N GLN A 46 20.91 49.73 12.74
CA GLN A 46 19.80 50.41 12.08
C GLN A 46 18.44 49.85 12.50
N ILE A 47 18.34 48.53 12.71
CA ILE A 47 17.17 47.88 13.30
C ILE A 47 16.89 48.45 14.69
N GLU A 48 17.92 48.53 15.54
CA GLU A 48 17.81 49.16 16.86
C GLU A 48 17.41 50.63 16.78
N GLY A 49 17.94 51.38 15.81
CA GLY A 49 17.65 52.80 15.64
C GLY A 49 16.24 53.10 15.10
N ILE A 50 15.69 52.25 14.22
CA ILE A 50 14.38 52.46 13.59
C ILE A 50 13.26 51.86 14.43
N PHE A 51 13.45 50.62 14.91
CA PHE A 51 12.40 49.84 15.57
C PHE A 51 12.57 49.80 17.09
N GLY A 52 13.70 50.27 17.63
CA GLY A 52 13.96 50.29 19.07
C GLY A 52 14.50 48.96 19.62
N GLY A 53 14.81 48.01 18.75
CA GLY A 53 15.37 46.70 19.10
C GLY A 53 14.98 45.62 18.09
N MET A 54 15.61 44.45 18.20
CA MET A 54 15.28 43.29 17.36
C MET A 54 13.87 42.76 17.64
N ASP A 55 13.46 42.73 18.92
CA ASP A 55 12.13 42.23 19.30
C ASP A 55 11.01 43.05 18.64
N ALA A 56 11.10 44.38 18.70
CA ALA A 56 10.15 45.28 18.08
C ALA A 56 10.17 45.23 16.54
N PHE A 57 11.32 44.90 15.94
CA PHE A 57 11.42 44.69 14.49
C PHE A 57 10.74 43.39 14.03
N LEU A 58 10.84 42.32 14.83
CA LEU A 58 10.17 41.04 14.52
C LEU A 58 8.65 41.13 14.69
N GLU A 59 8.15 42.05 15.52
CA GLU A 59 6.72 42.32 15.72
C GLU A 59 6.10 43.25 14.66
N GLU A 60 6.88 43.75 13.70
CA GLU A 60 6.35 44.56 12.59
C GLU A 60 5.61 43.71 11.57
N GLU A 61 4.38 44.09 11.23
CA GLU A 61 3.45 43.32 10.37
C GLU A 61 4.08 42.89 9.03
N ALA A 62 4.89 43.76 8.41
CA ALA A 62 5.55 43.46 7.14
C ALA A 62 6.73 42.48 7.29
N VAL A 63 7.40 42.50 8.45
CA VAL A 63 8.52 41.60 8.77
C VAL A 63 7.97 40.22 9.14
N GLU A 64 6.95 40.19 10.00
CA GLU A 64 6.22 38.98 10.39
C GLU A 64 5.64 38.29 9.14
N ALA A 65 4.96 39.02 8.24
CA ALA A 65 4.42 38.45 7.01
C ALA A 65 5.51 37.91 6.05
N SER A 66 6.69 38.51 6.01
CA SER A 66 7.81 38.03 5.19
C SER A 66 8.43 36.78 5.79
N ILE A 67 8.61 36.74 7.11
CA ILE A 67 9.12 35.58 7.84
C ILE A 67 8.12 34.42 7.72
N ASP A 68 6.82 34.67 7.90
CA ASP A 68 5.77 33.66 7.74
C ASP A 68 5.72 33.09 6.32
N HIS A 69 6.00 33.91 5.29
CA HIS A 69 6.09 33.44 3.92
C HIS A 69 7.31 32.53 3.70
N GLU A 70 8.49 32.93 4.17
CA GLU A 70 9.72 32.13 4.06
C GLU A 70 9.66 30.84 4.89
N VAL A 71 9.13 30.94 6.12
CA VAL A 71 8.86 29.78 6.99
C VAL A 71 7.81 28.89 6.35
N GLY A 72 6.76 29.45 5.75
CA GLY A 72 5.76 28.72 4.98
C GLY A 72 6.35 27.99 3.77
N GLU A 73 7.31 28.57 3.05
CA GLU A 73 8.01 27.88 1.95
C GLU A 73 8.92 26.74 2.46
N ILE A 74 9.65 26.97 3.55
CA ILE A 74 10.57 25.96 4.12
C ILE A 74 9.79 24.80 4.75
N LEU A 75 8.71 25.12 5.48
CA LEU A 75 7.79 24.12 6.01
C LEU A 75 7.03 23.44 4.88
N GLY A 76 6.56 24.17 3.86
CA GLY A 76 5.95 23.58 2.68
C GLY A 76 6.90 22.65 1.91
N ALA A 77 8.21 22.93 1.87
CA ALA A 77 9.20 22.01 1.29
C ALA A 77 9.48 20.77 2.18
N ALA A 78 9.43 20.94 3.51
CA ALA A 78 9.52 19.82 4.46
C ALA A 78 8.23 18.98 4.53
N ASP A 79 7.09 19.60 4.24
CA ASP A 79 5.73 19.05 4.24
C ASP A 79 5.28 18.59 2.83
N GLY A 80 6.10 18.80 1.78
CA GLY A 80 5.89 18.30 0.41
C GLY A 80 4.95 19.12 -0.50
N GLU A 81 4.66 20.37 -0.17
CA GLU A 81 3.67 21.24 -0.83
C GLU A 81 3.99 21.68 -2.26
N THR A 82 5.02 21.13 -2.92
CA THR A 82 5.23 21.31 -4.37
C THR A 82 5.47 20.01 -5.15
N THR A 83 4.78 18.94 -4.77
CA THR A 83 4.52 17.80 -5.67
C THR A 83 3.08 17.33 -5.51
N GLU A 84 2.29 17.36 -6.60
CA GLU A 84 0.89 16.88 -6.61
C GLU A 84 0.77 15.39 -6.23
N TYR A 85 1.85 14.62 -6.35
CA TYR A 85 1.91 13.19 -6.09
C TYR A 85 3.15 12.81 -5.28
N ALA A 86 3.04 11.76 -4.47
CA ALA A 86 4.18 11.18 -3.77
C ALA A 86 5.21 10.57 -4.75
N GLU A 87 6.49 10.82 -4.50
CA GLU A 87 7.58 10.24 -5.29
C GLU A 87 8.09 8.94 -4.68
N LYS A 88 8.49 8.00 -5.54
CA LYS A 88 9.00 6.69 -5.14
C LYS A 88 10.47 6.82 -4.70
N GLN A 89 10.78 6.41 -3.49
CA GLN A 89 12.14 6.37 -2.98
C GLN A 89 13.05 5.46 -3.82
N ALA A 90 14.34 5.85 -3.94
CA ALA A 90 15.35 5.05 -4.63
C ALA A 90 15.55 3.71 -3.92
N ARG A 91 15.69 2.62 -4.69
CA ARG A 91 15.89 1.28 -4.12
C ARG A 91 17.37 1.07 -3.79
N PRO A 92 17.73 0.69 -2.54
CA PRO A 92 19.07 0.23 -2.22
C PRO A 92 19.48 -1.02 -3.01
N ASP A 93 20.79 -1.24 -3.15
CA ASP A 93 21.32 -2.43 -3.85
C ASP A 93 20.98 -3.74 -3.12
N VAL A 94 20.92 -3.69 -1.78
CA VAL A 94 20.63 -4.84 -0.91
C VAL A 94 19.56 -4.45 0.09
N LEU A 95 18.60 -5.35 0.29
CA LEU A 95 17.57 -5.25 1.30
C LEU A 95 17.49 -6.59 2.05
N HIS A 96 17.14 -6.54 3.33
CA HIS A 96 16.86 -7.70 4.15
C HIS A 96 15.35 -7.80 4.39
N GLY A 97 14.86 -9.00 4.64
CA GLY A 97 13.43 -9.22 4.76
C GLY A 97 13.06 -10.64 5.11
N VAL A 98 11.76 -10.85 5.24
CA VAL A 98 11.16 -12.14 5.60
C VAL A 98 10.30 -12.66 4.46
N THR A 99 10.17 -13.98 4.38
CA THR A 99 9.22 -14.62 3.45
C THR A 99 8.21 -15.43 4.23
N GLN A 100 6.95 -15.04 4.13
CA GLN A 100 5.82 -15.77 4.70
C GLN A 100 5.20 -16.67 3.62
N ARG A 101 5.02 -17.95 3.94
CA ARG A 101 4.19 -18.85 3.14
C ARG A 101 2.79 -18.86 3.75
N ILE A 102 1.79 -18.55 2.94
CA ILE A 102 0.38 -18.51 3.33
C ILE A 102 -0.42 -19.48 2.45
N ASP A 103 -1.17 -20.37 3.10
CA ASP A 103 -2.09 -21.28 2.41
C ASP A 103 -3.36 -20.51 2.00
N THR A 104 -3.63 -20.45 0.69
CA THR A 104 -4.81 -19.76 0.12
C THR A 104 -5.70 -20.74 -0.65
N GLY A 105 -6.94 -20.35 -0.95
CA GLY A 105 -7.85 -21.15 -1.78
C GLY A 105 -7.37 -21.34 -3.24
N TYR A 106 -6.33 -20.63 -3.66
CA TYR A 106 -5.75 -20.71 -5.00
C TYR A 106 -4.36 -21.37 -5.04
N GLY A 107 -3.91 -21.91 -3.90
CA GLY A 107 -2.58 -22.50 -3.74
C GLY A 107 -1.72 -21.75 -2.73
N LYS A 108 -0.43 -22.11 -2.70
CA LYS A 108 0.53 -21.53 -1.74
C LYS A 108 1.00 -20.18 -2.25
N LEU A 109 0.76 -19.14 -1.46
CA LEU A 109 1.26 -17.80 -1.70
C LEU A 109 2.53 -17.58 -0.88
N TYR A 110 3.57 -17.06 -1.52
CA TYR A 110 4.80 -16.64 -0.86
C TYR A 110 4.87 -15.12 -0.89
N VAL A 111 4.76 -14.49 0.28
CA VAL A 111 4.82 -13.05 0.46
C VAL A 111 6.18 -12.69 1.05
N ASN A 112 7.00 -12.00 0.28
CA ASN A 112 8.31 -11.50 0.70
C ASN A 112 8.18 -10.02 1.05
N ILE A 113 8.53 -9.66 2.28
CA ILE A 113 8.50 -8.29 2.79
C ILE A 113 9.95 -7.91 3.08
N ASN A 114 10.46 -6.93 2.34
CA ASN A 114 11.80 -6.39 2.54
C ASN A 114 11.71 -5.03 3.24
N GLU A 115 12.71 -4.77 4.07
CA GLU A 115 12.72 -3.68 5.04
C GLU A 115 13.64 -2.55 4.60
N ASP A 116 13.27 -1.33 4.98
CA ASP A 116 14.14 -0.17 4.89
C ASP A 116 15.26 -0.30 5.93
N PRO A 117 16.54 -0.34 5.53
CA PRO A 117 17.66 -0.49 6.45
C PRO A 117 17.82 0.67 7.44
N GLU A 118 17.24 1.84 7.17
CA GLU A 118 17.35 3.01 8.07
C GLU A 118 16.18 3.09 9.05
N ASN A 119 14.98 2.71 8.63
CA ASN A 119 13.74 2.96 9.36
C ASN A 119 13.03 1.69 9.86
N GLU A 120 13.60 0.50 9.62
CA GLU A 120 13.07 -0.80 10.07
C GLU A 120 11.57 -1.00 9.75
N ARG A 121 11.13 -0.46 8.60
CA ARG A 121 9.74 -0.53 8.11
C ARG A 121 9.66 -1.30 6.80
N PRO A 122 8.50 -1.88 6.44
CA PRO A 122 8.28 -2.45 5.12
C PRO A 122 8.61 -1.42 4.02
N PHE A 123 9.56 -1.77 3.17
CA PHE A 123 10.01 -0.96 2.04
C PHE A 123 9.44 -1.47 0.73
N GLU A 124 9.45 -2.79 0.51
CA GLU A 124 8.83 -3.40 -0.67
C GLU A 124 8.24 -4.78 -0.37
N LEU A 125 7.24 -5.15 -1.16
CA LEU A 125 6.56 -6.44 -1.06
C LEU A 125 6.57 -7.14 -2.42
N PHE A 126 6.90 -8.43 -2.42
CA PHE A 126 6.69 -9.33 -3.55
C PHE A 126 5.76 -10.45 -3.15
N ALA A 127 4.90 -10.88 -4.08
CA ALA A 127 4.04 -12.03 -3.86
C ALA A 127 4.11 -12.94 -5.09
N ASN A 128 4.30 -14.23 -4.83
CA ASN A 128 4.31 -15.26 -5.87
C ASN A 128 3.38 -16.39 -5.45
N ILE A 129 2.50 -16.80 -6.35
CA ILE A 129 1.58 -17.91 -6.11
C ILE A 129 1.95 -19.12 -6.96
N GLY A 130 2.07 -20.28 -6.31
CA GLY A 130 2.40 -21.53 -6.99
C GLY A 130 1.19 -22.20 -7.61
N ASN A 131 1.34 -22.74 -8.83
CA ASN A 131 0.36 -23.61 -9.52
C ASN A 131 -1.02 -23.00 -9.79
N SER A 132 -1.15 -21.67 -9.88
CA SER A 132 -2.46 -20.99 -9.98
C SER A 132 -2.88 -20.56 -11.38
N GLY A 133 -2.17 -21.02 -12.42
CA GLY A 133 -2.37 -20.59 -13.81
C GLY A 133 -1.94 -19.14 -14.08
N GLY A 134 -1.91 -18.74 -15.36
CA GLY A 134 -1.40 -17.43 -15.78
C GLY A 134 -2.22 -16.23 -15.29
N PHE A 135 -3.56 -16.35 -15.29
CA PHE A 135 -4.46 -15.30 -14.82
C PHE A 135 -4.16 -14.93 -13.36
N THR A 136 -4.26 -15.89 -12.43
CA THR A 136 -4.04 -15.65 -11.00
C THR A 136 -2.63 -15.13 -10.72
N ALA A 137 -1.62 -15.69 -11.40
CA ALA A 137 -0.24 -15.23 -11.25
C ALA A 137 -0.07 -13.77 -11.69
N SER A 138 -0.63 -13.38 -12.85
CA SER A 138 -0.53 -12.01 -13.36
C SER A 138 -1.21 -10.97 -12.45
N PHE A 139 -2.39 -11.28 -11.91
CA PHE A 139 -3.07 -10.40 -10.95
C PHE A 139 -2.31 -10.29 -9.63
N THR A 140 -1.74 -11.40 -9.15
CA THR A 140 -0.89 -11.42 -7.94
C THR A 140 0.34 -10.54 -8.13
N GLU A 141 1.03 -10.67 -9.28
CA GLU A 141 2.20 -9.86 -9.61
C GLU A 141 1.85 -8.37 -9.73
N ALA A 142 0.74 -8.04 -10.40
CA ALA A 142 0.28 -6.67 -10.55
C ALA A 142 -0.06 -6.04 -9.18
N LEU A 143 -0.76 -6.77 -8.31
CA LEU A 143 -1.08 -6.31 -6.97
C LEU A 143 0.18 -6.08 -6.12
N ALA A 144 1.11 -7.04 -6.12
CA ALA A 144 2.37 -6.92 -5.38
C ALA A 144 3.20 -5.72 -5.85
N LYS A 145 3.30 -5.46 -7.17
CA LYS A 145 4.00 -4.30 -7.72
C LYS A 145 3.37 -2.97 -7.32
N THR A 146 2.05 -2.92 -7.26
CA THR A 146 1.32 -1.73 -6.80
C THR A 146 1.58 -1.48 -5.32
N ILE A 147 1.48 -2.51 -4.47
CA ILE A 147 1.78 -2.42 -3.04
C ILE A 147 3.24 -2.01 -2.81
N SER A 148 4.19 -2.63 -3.50
CA SER A 148 5.62 -2.25 -3.45
C SER A 148 5.84 -0.79 -3.84
N THR A 149 5.08 -0.27 -4.81
CA THR A 149 5.17 1.14 -5.18
C THR A 149 4.59 2.05 -4.09
N ALA A 150 3.45 1.70 -3.51
CA ALA A 150 2.86 2.43 -2.39
C ALA A 150 3.81 2.49 -1.17
N LEU A 151 4.38 1.35 -0.77
CA LEU A 151 5.35 1.27 0.33
C LEU A 151 6.58 2.15 0.08
N ARG A 152 7.17 2.06 -1.13
CA ARG A 152 8.31 2.89 -1.53
C ARG A 152 7.98 4.37 -1.69
N SER A 153 6.71 4.73 -1.78
CA SER A 153 6.23 6.12 -1.77
C SER A 153 5.83 6.61 -0.37
N GLY A 154 6.11 5.82 0.67
CA GLY A 154 5.94 6.23 2.06
C GLY A 154 4.55 5.96 2.66
N ILE A 155 3.62 5.35 1.91
CA ILE A 155 2.28 5.00 2.41
C ILE A 155 2.38 4.09 3.65
N ASP A 156 1.49 4.31 4.62
CA ASP A 156 1.46 3.52 5.86
C ASP A 156 1.14 2.05 5.54
N PRO A 157 2.03 1.10 5.90
CA PRO A 157 1.78 -0.33 5.72
C PRO A 157 0.52 -0.82 6.44
N ARG A 158 0.11 -0.19 7.55
CA ARG A 158 -1.12 -0.56 8.29
C ARG A 158 -2.36 -0.25 7.46
N GLU A 159 -2.40 0.90 6.79
CA GLU A 159 -3.51 1.28 5.90
C GLU A 159 -3.65 0.31 4.72
N ILE A 160 -2.51 -0.09 4.13
CA ILE A 160 -2.50 -1.10 3.06
C ILE A 160 -3.02 -2.45 3.59
N ALA A 161 -2.57 -2.87 4.77
CA ALA A 161 -3.03 -4.13 5.38
C ALA A 161 -4.55 -4.09 5.64
N ASP A 162 -5.06 -3.01 6.22
CA ASP A 162 -6.47 -2.84 6.55
C ASP A 162 -7.36 -2.84 5.29
N GLU A 163 -6.92 -2.22 4.18
CA GLU A 163 -7.66 -2.20 2.91
C GLU A 163 -7.68 -3.58 2.22
N LEU A 164 -6.64 -4.40 2.41
CA LEU A 164 -6.54 -5.72 1.79
C LEU A 164 -7.25 -6.81 2.60
N GLN A 165 -7.25 -6.70 3.93
CA GLN A 165 -7.85 -7.70 4.82
C GLN A 165 -9.37 -7.78 4.63
N GLY A 166 -9.86 -9.01 4.55
CA GLY A 166 -11.29 -9.29 4.36
C GLY A 166 -11.78 -9.21 2.91
N ILE A 167 -10.95 -8.85 1.93
CA ILE A 167 -11.32 -8.95 0.51
C ILE A 167 -11.65 -10.41 0.20
N ARG A 168 -12.86 -10.67 -0.29
CA ARG A 168 -13.36 -12.03 -0.51
C ARG A 168 -13.18 -12.50 -1.94
N SER A 169 -12.95 -13.79 -2.07
CA SER A 169 -12.99 -14.52 -3.33
C SER A 169 -13.80 -15.82 -3.15
N PRO A 170 -14.19 -16.50 -4.24
CA PRO A 170 -14.92 -17.77 -4.13
C PRO A 170 -14.17 -18.88 -3.39
N LYS A 171 -12.83 -18.86 -3.39
CA LYS A 171 -12.00 -19.91 -2.78
C LYS A 171 -11.35 -19.41 -1.49
N VAL A 172 -11.78 -19.98 -0.37
CA VAL A 172 -11.24 -19.70 0.96
C VAL A 172 -10.32 -20.82 1.42
N ALA A 173 -9.38 -20.50 2.31
CA ALA A 173 -8.52 -21.48 2.98
C ALA A 173 -8.30 -21.10 4.44
N TRP A 174 -7.58 -21.95 5.17
CA TRP A 174 -7.14 -21.68 6.54
C TRP A 174 -5.63 -21.74 6.59
N ASP A 175 -5.01 -20.73 7.20
CA ASP A 175 -3.58 -20.63 7.40
C ASP A 175 -3.32 -20.28 8.86
N LYS A 176 -2.60 -21.15 9.59
CA LYS A 176 -2.21 -20.94 11.00
C LYS A 176 -3.37 -20.54 11.93
N GLY A 177 -4.55 -21.12 11.73
CA GLY A 177 -5.75 -20.83 12.54
C GLY A 177 -6.54 -19.60 12.12
N GLU A 178 -6.13 -18.91 11.06
CA GLU A 178 -6.83 -17.75 10.49
C GLU A 178 -7.45 -18.14 9.14
N GLN A 179 -8.67 -17.68 8.89
CA GLN A 179 -9.34 -17.92 7.61
C GLN A 179 -8.85 -16.90 6.58
N ILE A 180 -8.31 -17.39 5.48
CA ILE A 180 -7.83 -16.61 4.34
C ILE A 180 -8.91 -16.59 3.26
N GLN A 181 -9.44 -15.40 2.99
CA GLN A 181 -10.59 -15.18 2.12
C GLN A 181 -10.23 -15.05 0.64
N SER A 182 -9.00 -14.64 0.35
CA SER A 182 -8.48 -14.41 -1.01
C SER A 182 -6.96 -14.20 -1.02
N ILE A 183 -6.38 -14.01 -2.21
CA ILE A 183 -4.97 -13.61 -2.36
C ILE A 183 -4.70 -12.20 -1.80
N PRO A 184 -5.50 -11.16 -2.12
CA PRO A 184 -5.36 -9.87 -1.45
C PRO A 184 -5.39 -9.96 0.07
N ASP A 185 -6.37 -10.68 0.62
CA ASP A 185 -6.51 -10.89 2.07
C ASP A 185 -5.30 -11.62 2.68
N ALA A 186 -4.74 -12.59 1.96
CA ALA A 186 -3.49 -13.24 2.35
C ALA A 186 -2.31 -12.25 2.42
N ILE A 187 -2.19 -11.33 1.45
CA ILE A 187 -1.15 -10.30 1.46
C ILE A 187 -1.36 -9.33 2.63
N GLY A 188 -2.60 -8.87 2.86
CA GLY A 188 -2.94 -8.02 4.00
C GLY A 188 -2.64 -8.70 5.34
N THR A 189 -2.99 -9.97 5.46
CA THR A 189 -2.69 -10.80 6.64
C THR A 189 -1.18 -10.96 6.83
N ALA A 190 -0.40 -11.16 5.77
CA ALA A 190 1.07 -11.22 5.85
C ALA A 190 1.65 -9.90 6.38
N LEU A 191 1.20 -8.77 5.82
CA LEU A 191 1.62 -7.44 6.26
C LEU A 191 1.24 -7.21 7.73
N ARG A 192 0.03 -7.58 8.14
CA ARG A 192 -0.42 -7.42 9.54
C ARG A 192 0.42 -8.26 10.50
N ARG A 193 0.64 -9.54 10.19
CA ARG A 193 1.52 -10.41 10.98
C ARG A 193 2.94 -9.87 11.07
N TYR A 194 3.45 -9.26 10.01
CA TYR A 194 4.75 -8.59 10.05
C TYR A 194 4.75 -7.38 11.00
N LEU A 195 3.73 -6.51 10.88
CA LEU A 195 3.64 -5.27 11.66
C LEU A 195 3.35 -5.48 13.16
N ASP A 196 2.73 -6.61 13.50
CA ASP A 196 2.39 -6.98 14.86
C ASP A 196 3.37 -8.03 15.45
N ASP A 197 4.48 -8.32 14.75
CA ASP A 197 5.53 -9.28 15.16
C ASP A 197 5.01 -10.72 15.40
N GLU A 198 4.00 -11.13 14.62
CA GLU A 198 3.36 -12.46 14.66
C GLU A 198 3.82 -13.38 13.51
N ILE A 199 4.98 -13.12 12.91
CA ILE A 199 5.46 -13.87 11.72
C ILE A 199 5.66 -15.37 12.03
N ASP A 200 6.13 -15.67 13.24
CA ASP A 200 6.42 -17.03 13.73
C ASP A 200 5.20 -17.76 14.32
N LYS A 201 3.98 -17.21 14.14
CA LYS A 201 2.74 -17.86 14.58
C LYS A 201 2.70 -19.30 14.06
N GLY A 202 2.66 -20.25 14.99
CA GLY A 202 2.56 -21.68 14.70
C GLY A 202 1.15 -22.06 14.25
N TYR A 203 0.99 -23.26 13.67
CA TYR A 203 -0.34 -23.83 13.53
C TYR A 203 -0.87 -24.16 14.94
N PRO A 204 -2.14 -23.85 15.25
CA PRO A 204 -2.72 -24.23 16.53
C PRO A 204 -2.59 -25.75 16.70
N GLN A 205 -1.92 -26.17 17.76
CA GLN A 205 -1.77 -27.59 18.07
C GLN A 205 -3.08 -28.07 18.68
N GLN A 206 -3.57 -29.21 18.19
CA GLN A 206 -4.72 -29.86 18.79
C GLN A 206 -4.30 -30.38 20.17
N GLN A 207 -4.56 -29.59 21.20
CA GLN A 207 -4.33 -30.00 22.58
C GLN A 207 -5.30 -31.13 22.92
N THR A 208 -4.79 -32.12 23.65
CA THR A 208 -5.66 -33.14 24.24
C THR A 208 -6.48 -32.51 25.37
N LEU A 209 -7.66 -33.07 25.66
CA LEU A 209 -8.50 -32.62 26.79
C LEU A 209 -7.74 -32.63 28.13
N GLU A 210 -6.72 -33.47 28.27
CA GLU A 210 -5.85 -33.55 29.44
C GLU A 210 -4.86 -32.37 29.50
N GLU A 211 -4.24 -31.97 28.37
CA GLU A 211 -3.38 -30.78 28.31
C GLU A 211 -4.14 -29.49 28.60
N THR A 212 -5.35 -29.34 28.05
CA THR A 212 -6.18 -28.16 28.33
C THR A 212 -6.66 -28.14 29.78
N ALA A 213 -6.86 -29.31 30.41
CA ALA A 213 -7.20 -29.41 31.83
C ALA A 213 -6.03 -29.04 32.75
N GLU A 214 -4.79 -29.26 32.33
CA GLU A 214 -3.60 -28.84 33.06
C GLU A 214 -3.28 -27.34 32.90
N GLU A 215 -3.64 -26.72 31.76
CA GLU A 215 -3.51 -25.27 31.54
C GLU A 215 -4.68 -24.43 32.08
N SER A 216 -5.82 -25.05 32.40
CA SER A 216 -7.04 -24.35 32.86
C SER A 216 -7.22 -24.29 34.39
N GLU A 217 -6.13 -24.37 35.16
CA GLU A 217 -6.15 -24.01 36.58
C GLU A 217 -6.25 -22.48 36.81
N ASP A 218 -7.21 -21.82 36.17
CA ASP A 218 -7.71 -20.49 36.55
C ASP A 218 -9.22 -20.63 36.88
N PRO A 219 -9.66 -20.51 38.15
CA PRO A 219 -10.83 -21.26 38.63
C PRO A 219 -12.19 -20.63 38.36
N ASP A 220 -12.36 -19.75 37.37
CA ASP A 220 -13.54 -18.88 37.34
C ASP A 220 -14.15 -18.63 35.96
N GLN A 221 -14.50 -19.67 35.19
CA GLN A 221 -15.52 -19.59 34.13
C GLN A 221 -16.32 -20.90 33.97
N ASP A 222 -17.42 -21.01 34.72
CA ASP A 222 -18.50 -21.96 34.46
C ASP A 222 -19.23 -21.60 33.16
N VAL A 223 -18.98 -22.32 32.07
CA VAL A 223 -19.87 -22.33 30.89
C VAL A 223 -20.20 -23.77 30.53
N ALA A 224 -21.43 -24.18 30.80
CA ALA A 224 -21.94 -25.50 30.46
C ALA A 224 -22.11 -25.65 28.93
N PRO A 225 -21.64 -26.75 28.30
CA PRO A 225 -21.91 -27.00 26.89
C PRO A 225 -23.30 -27.62 26.70
N GLU A 226 -24.13 -26.98 25.88
CA GLU A 226 -25.35 -27.56 25.33
C GLU A 226 -25.00 -28.38 24.07
N THR A 227 -25.48 -29.62 24.01
CA THR A 227 -25.38 -30.48 22.82
C THR A 227 -26.74 -30.53 22.12
N ASP A 228 -26.80 -30.19 20.83
CA ASP A 228 -27.93 -30.52 19.97
C ASP A 228 -27.60 -31.75 19.10
N GLY A 229 -28.49 -32.74 19.22
CA GLY A 229 -28.26 -34.12 18.81
C GLY A 229 -28.25 -34.35 17.29
N GLY A 230 -27.36 -35.24 16.88
CA GLY A 230 -27.38 -35.89 15.57
C GLY A 230 -28.54 -36.88 15.43
N ALA A 231 -29.06 -36.97 14.21
CA ALA A 231 -29.91 -38.06 13.73
C ALA A 231 -29.31 -38.66 12.45
N ALA A 232 -29.33 -39.99 12.39
CA ALA A 232 -28.72 -40.85 11.39
C ALA A 232 -29.67 -41.21 10.23
N ASP A 233 -29.13 -42.06 9.33
CA ASP A 233 -29.74 -42.88 8.25
C ASP A 233 -29.86 -42.25 6.85
N ALA A 234 -29.63 -42.93 5.72
CA ALA A 234 -29.20 -44.30 5.40
C ALA A 234 -28.75 -44.39 3.92
N SER A 235 -28.03 -45.48 3.63
CA SER A 235 -27.60 -46.08 2.35
C SER A 235 -28.41 -45.86 1.05
N ALA A 236 -27.70 -45.88 -0.09
CA ALA A 236 -28.06 -46.73 -1.26
C ALA A 236 -26.84 -46.94 -2.20
N ALA A 237 -26.70 -48.16 -2.71
CA ALA A 237 -25.66 -48.61 -3.63
C ALA A 237 -26.23 -48.88 -5.05
N SER A 238 -25.35 -48.88 -6.07
CA SER A 238 -25.40 -49.56 -7.40
C SER A 238 -24.95 -48.60 -8.51
N ALA A 239 -24.32 -48.96 -9.63
CA ALA A 239 -23.70 -50.17 -10.16
C ALA A 239 -22.86 -49.73 -11.39
N ARG A 240 -21.90 -50.57 -11.80
CA ARG A 240 -21.01 -50.35 -12.95
C ARG A 240 -21.75 -50.37 -14.30
N ALA A 241 -21.28 -49.57 -15.26
CA ALA A 241 -21.36 -49.87 -16.68
C ALA A 241 -20.10 -49.36 -17.41
N ALA A 242 -19.61 -50.16 -18.35
CA ALA A 242 -18.45 -49.92 -19.18
C ALA A 242 -18.89 -49.61 -20.61
N GLY A 243 -18.13 -48.76 -21.31
CA GLY A 243 -18.04 -48.76 -22.77
C GLY A 243 -18.06 -47.38 -23.42
N GLY A 244 -17.12 -47.16 -24.35
CA GLY A 244 -17.35 -46.26 -25.49
C GLY A 244 -16.35 -45.12 -25.66
N ALA A 245 -15.18 -45.43 -26.21
CA ALA A 245 -14.23 -44.43 -26.70
C ALA A 245 -14.77 -43.69 -27.94
N THR A 246 -15.62 -42.67 -27.78
CA THR A 246 -15.92 -41.66 -28.83
C THR A 246 -16.55 -40.36 -28.28
N GLU A 247 -16.31 -39.98 -27.02
CA GLU A 247 -17.03 -38.85 -26.37
C GLU A 247 -16.13 -37.74 -25.81
N THR A 248 -14.82 -37.75 -26.07
CA THR A 248 -13.90 -36.76 -25.48
C THR A 248 -14.03 -35.36 -26.07
N ALA A 249 -14.54 -35.24 -27.30
CA ALA A 249 -14.72 -33.94 -27.95
C ALA A 249 -15.99 -33.21 -27.50
N ASP A 250 -17.06 -33.94 -27.21
CA ASP A 250 -18.34 -33.36 -26.75
C ASP A 250 -18.22 -32.86 -25.30
N ALA A 251 -17.63 -33.66 -24.42
CA ALA A 251 -17.44 -33.28 -23.01
C ALA A 251 -16.53 -32.04 -22.83
N GLN A 252 -15.55 -31.84 -23.72
CA GLN A 252 -14.73 -30.63 -23.73
C GLN A 252 -15.51 -29.40 -24.22
N GLN A 253 -16.40 -29.57 -25.20
CA GLN A 253 -17.18 -28.46 -25.75
C GLN A 253 -18.23 -27.98 -24.73
N ASP A 254 -18.87 -28.90 -24.02
CA ASP A 254 -19.84 -28.57 -22.96
C ASP A 254 -19.21 -27.74 -21.82
N LEU A 255 -17.97 -28.05 -21.44
CA LEU A 255 -17.22 -27.26 -20.45
C LEU A 255 -16.92 -25.85 -20.95
N ILE A 256 -16.49 -25.71 -22.20
CA ILE A 256 -16.21 -24.41 -22.82
C ILE A 256 -17.49 -23.56 -22.94
N ASP A 257 -18.60 -24.18 -23.33
CA ASP A 257 -19.90 -23.51 -23.48
C ASP A 257 -20.46 -23.04 -22.13
N SER A 258 -20.11 -23.72 -21.05
CA SER A 258 -20.40 -23.29 -19.67
C SER A 258 -19.44 -22.20 -19.14
N GLY A 259 -18.45 -21.78 -19.92
CA GLY A 259 -17.45 -20.77 -19.55
C GLY A 259 -16.34 -21.29 -18.64
N GLU A 260 -16.18 -22.61 -18.53
CA GLU A 260 -15.18 -23.25 -17.70
C GLU A 260 -13.92 -23.65 -18.49
N SER A 261 -12.78 -23.76 -17.80
CA SER A 261 -11.52 -24.17 -18.42
C SER A 261 -11.46 -25.70 -18.56
N PRO A 262 -11.22 -26.26 -19.77
CA PRO A 262 -11.07 -27.71 -19.96
C PRO A 262 -9.71 -28.25 -19.44
N GLU A 263 -8.81 -27.37 -19.00
CA GLU A 263 -7.49 -27.72 -18.48
C GLU A 263 -7.54 -28.03 -16.97
N CYS A 264 -7.02 -29.20 -16.59
CA CYS A 264 -6.90 -29.57 -15.18
C CYS A 264 -5.91 -28.65 -14.44
N PRO A 265 -6.30 -28.04 -13.30
CA PRO A 265 -5.43 -27.12 -12.57
C PRO A 265 -4.26 -27.79 -11.85
N GLU A 266 -4.33 -29.10 -11.58
CA GLU A 266 -3.23 -29.82 -10.94
C GLU A 266 -2.18 -30.32 -11.93
N CYS A 267 -2.60 -30.87 -13.07
CA CYS A 267 -1.68 -31.57 -13.98
C CYS A 267 -1.62 -31.00 -15.40
N GLY A 268 -2.45 -30.00 -15.74
CA GLY A 268 -2.50 -29.40 -17.07
C GLY A 268 -3.11 -30.30 -18.15
N ALA A 269 -3.62 -31.48 -17.79
CA ALA A 269 -4.24 -32.39 -18.75
C ALA A 269 -5.62 -31.86 -19.18
N MET A 270 -5.92 -31.96 -20.47
CA MET A 270 -7.19 -31.54 -21.07
C MET A 270 -8.28 -32.62 -20.96
N SER A 271 -8.28 -33.38 -19.85
CA SER A 271 -9.15 -34.54 -19.61
C SER A 271 -10.06 -34.33 -18.40
N VAL A 272 -10.50 -33.09 -18.21
CA VAL A 272 -11.51 -32.74 -17.20
C VAL A 272 -12.89 -33.04 -17.79
N TYR A 273 -13.75 -33.69 -17.01
CA TYR A 273 -15.14 -33.99 -17.37
C TYR A 273 -16.05 -33.76 -16.16
N TYR A 274 -17.34 -33.55 -16.41
CA TYR A 274 -18.32 -33.33 -15.35
C TYR A 274 -19.03 -34.65 -15.00
N SER A 275 -19.01 -35.03 -13.72
CA SER A 275 -19.72 -36.21 -13.23
C SER A 275 -20.25 -35.98 -11.82
N GLU A 276 -21.52 -36.32 -11.60
CA GLU A 276 -22.15 -36.29 -10.26
C GLU A 276 -22.11 -34.92 -9.56
N GLY A 277 -22.07 -33.82 -10.33
CA GLY A 277 -21.99 -32.46 -9.77
C GLY A 277 -20.57 -31.95 -9.53
N CYS A 278 -19.56 -32.71 -9.93
CA CYS A 278 -18.15 -32.36 -9.76
C CYS A 278 -17.40 -32.44 -11.09
N LYS A 279 -16.44 -31.54 -11.29
CA LYS A 279 -15.40 -31.69 -12.32
C LYS A 279 -14.39 -32.71 -11.84
N THR A 280 -14.03 -33.67 -12.69
CA THR A 280 -13.04 -34.70 -12.38
C THR A 280 -12.02 -34.79 -13.51
N CYS A 281 -10.73 -34.94 -13.19
CA CYS A 281 -9.68 -35.16 -14.16
C CYS A 281 -9.35 -36.65 -14.27
N GLU A 282 -9.46 -37.23 -15.48
CA GLU A 282 -9.09 -38.64 -15.71
C GLU A 282 -7.58 -38.89 -15.55
N SER A 283 -6.75 -37.87 -15.75
CA SER A 283 -5.29 -38.03 -15.77
C SER A 283 -4.66 -38.08 -14.38
N CYS A 284 -5.11 -37.26 -13.42
CA CYS A 284 -4.52 -37.19 -12.09
C CYS A 284 -5.51 -37.45 -10.94
N GLY A 285 -6.81 -37.59 -11.23
CA GLY A 285 -7.83 -37.81 -10.22
C GLY A 285 -8.24 -36.56 -9.43
N TRP A 286 -7.78 -35.37 -9.83
CA TRP A 286 -8.25 -34.10 -9.28
C TRP A 286 -9.77 -33.98 -9.45
N SER A 287 -10.49 -33.55 -8.41
CA SER A 287 -11.93 -33.31 -8.47
C SER A 287 -12.36 -32.04 -7.73
N GLU A 288 -13.30 -31.28 -8.29
CA GLU A 288 -13.88 -30.06 -7.72
C GLU A 288 -15.41 -30.05 -7.91
N CYS A 289 -16.14 -30.12 -6.80
CA CYS A 289 -17.57 -29.86 -6.68
C CYS A 289 -17.74 -28.46 -6.05
#